data_AF-A0A1Y1BF85-F1
#
_entry.id   AF-A0A1Y1BF85-F1
#
_cell.length_a   1.000
_cell.length_b   1.000
_cell.length_c   1.000
_cell.angle_alpha   90.00
_cell.angle_beta   90.00
_cell.angle_gamma   90.00
#
_symmetry.space_group_name_H-M   'P 1'
#
loop_
_entity.id
_entity.type
_entity.pdbx_description
1 polymer ?
#
loop_
_entity_poly.entity_id
_entity_poly.type
_entity_poly.pdbx_seq_one_letter_code
_entity_poly.pdbx_strand_id
1 'polypeptide(L)'
;MIKDSHSKRNICPKDEGGRVKTTPRKLMHSLLLNTPKTLYGTWFMGAVNYLDRQSLFNYIGNTIRKHGLKVYSNPNYRARLLLLKREVFSHENELRVLFVQSEIQSTRSLLQVQIEPNMVFDEVSFDPRLDLFERKEREDVVRKLGFLGSINNNDLYQRVLLQISIDKLS
;
A
#
# COMPACT_ATOMS: atom_id res chain seq x y z
N MET A 1 -6.33 -6.92 17.41
CA MET A 1 -5.13 -6.94 18.28
C MET A 1 -5.56 -7.57 19.59
N ILE A 2 -4.88 -8.63 20.02
CA ILE A 2 -5.22 -9.33 21.27
C ILE A 2 -4.27 -8.80 22.33
N LYS A 3 -4.82 -8.36 23.47
CA LYS A 3 -4.03 -7.80 24.57
C LYS A 3 -4.02 -8.78 25.74
N ASP A 4 -2.90 -8.85 26.43
CA ASP A 4 -2.81 -9.52 27.71
C ASP A 4 -3.68 -8.80 28.75
N SER A 5 -4.45 -9.57 29.52
CA SER A 5 -5.45 -9.03 30.45
C SER A 5 -4.84 -8.24 31.61
N HIS A 6 -3.60 -8.55 31.99
CA HIS A 6 -2.92 -7.93 33.12
C HIS A 6 -2.05 -6.74 32.69
N SER A 7 -1.15 -6.96 31.74
CA SER A 7 -0.18 -5.97 31.27
C SER A 7 -0.73 -5.04 30.19
N LYS A 8 -1.89 -5.35 29.59
CA LYS A 8 -2.48 -4.67 28.42
C LYS A 8 -1.63 -4.71 27.16
N ARG A 9 -0.49 -5.41 27.17
CA ARG A 9 0.42 -5.53 26.03
C ARG A 9 -0.17 -6.40 24.93
N ASN A 10 0.06 -6.03 23.68
CA ASN A 10 -0.24 -6.83 22.51
C ASN A 10 0.57 -8.14 22.56
N ILE A 11 -0.13 -9.27 22.55
CA ILE A 11 0.48 -10.60 22.57
C ILE A 11 0.83 -11.10 21.16
N CYS A 12 0.42 -10.40 20.11
CA CYS A 12 0.80 -10.71 18.73
C CYS A 12 1.44 -9.53 17.99
N PRO A 13 2.68 -9.14 18.34
CA PRO A 13 3.40 -8.05 17.68
C PRO A 13 3.59 -8.21 16.17
N LYS A 14 3.71 -9.45 15.70
CA LYS A 14 3.91 -9.78 14.27
C LYS A 14 2.72 -9.41 13.38
N ASP A 15 1.53 -9.23 13.96
CA ASP A 15 0.30 -8.87 13.25
C ASP A 15 0.03 -7.35 13.30
N GLU A 16 0.99 -6.56 13.81
CA GLU A 16 0.90 -5.11 13.81
C GLU A 16 1.17 -4.56 12.43
N GLY A 17 0.25 -3.73 11.94
CA GLY A 17 0.43 -3.00 10.70
C GLY A 17 1.25 -1.73 10.91
N GLY A 18 2.08 -1.39 9.93
CA GLY A 18 2.63 -0.05 9.78
C GLY A 18 2.07 0.62 8.54
N ARG A 19 1.86 1.94 8.60
CA ARG A 19 1.57 2.75 7.42
C ARG A 19 2.77 3.61 7.11
N VAL A 20 3.17 3.65 5.85
CA VAL A 20 4.21 4.57 5.36
C VAL A 20 3.60 5.56 4.38
N LYS A 21 4.12 6.79 4.39
CA LYS A 21 3.80 7.81 3.40
C LYS A 21 4.99 7.99 2.47
N THR A 22 4.71 8.04 1.18
CA THR A 22 5.71 8.28 0.14
C THR A 22 5.05 9.00 -1.03
N THR A 23 5.83 9.32 -2.04
CA THR A 23 5.33 9.82 -3.32
C THR A 23 5.59 8.79 -4.43
N PRO A 24 4.76 8.75 -5.48
CA PRO A 24 5.00 7.90 -6.65
C PRO A 24 6.42 8.05 -7.22
N ARG A 25 6.95 9.28 -7.22
CA ARG A 25 8.29 9.59 -7.71
C ARG A 25 9.38 8.90 -6.89
N LYS A 26 9.34 9.01 -5.56
CA LYS A 26 10.36 8.39 -4.67
C LYS A 26 10.35 6.87 -4.78
N LEU A 27 9.14 6.29 -4.74
CA LEU A 27 8.98 4.85 -4.87
C LEU A 27 9.47 4.35 -6.23
N MET A 28 9.05 4.98 -7.34
CA MET A 28 9.48 4.58 -8.68
C MET A 28 11.00 4.72 -8.86
N HIS A 29 11.57 5.83 -8.38
CA HIS A 29 13.02 6.05 -8.43
C HIS A 29 13.79 4.96 -7.69
N SER A 30 13.34 4.60 -6.47
CA SER A 30 13.98 3.53 -5.70
C SER A 30 13.86 2.17 -6.37
N LEU A 31 12.70 1.85 -6.96
CA LEU A 31 12.51 0.61 -7.71
C LEU A 31 13.45 0.52 -8.92
N LEU A 32 13.57 1.59 -9.69
CA LEU A 32 14.44 1.64 -10.88
C LEU A 32 15.92 1.51 -10.50
N LEU A 33 16.38 2.19 -9.45
CA LEU A 33 17.77 2.09 -8.97
C LEU A 33 18.13 0.69 -8.45
N ASN A 34 17.19 0.01 -7.81
CA ASN A 34 17.42 -1.27 -7.13
C ASN A 34 16.91 -2.48 -7.94
N THR A 35 16.50 -2.29 -9.19
CA THR A 35 16.12 -3.39 -10.08
C THR A 35 17.36 -4.22 -10.43
N PRO A 36 17.35 -5.56 -10.22
CA PRO A 36 18.47 -6.40 -10.61
C PRO A 36 18.77 -6.27 -12.10
N LYS A 37 20.05 -6.12 -12.47
CA LYS A 37 20.47 -6.00 -13.88
C LYS A 37 20.08 -7.20 -14.76
N THR A 38 19.84 -8.35 -14.14
CA THR A 38 19.39 -9.59 -14.79
C THR A 38 17.89 -9.60 -15.10
N LEU A 39 17.14 -8.62 -14.60
CA LEU A 39 15.70 -8.54 -14.75
C LEU A 39 15.34 -7.59 -15.89
N TYR A 40 14.85 -8.15 -16.99
CA TYR A 40 14.43 -7.40 -18.17
C TYR A 40 12.92 -7.21 -18.19
N GLY A 41 12.47 -5.96 -18.22
CA GLY A 41 11.05 -5.63 -18.24
C GLY A 41 10.80 -4.15 -18.06
N THR A 42 9.54 -3.81 -17.83
CA THR A 42 9.10 -2.43 -17.65
C THR A 42 8.29 -2.29 -16.38
N TRP A 43 8.68 -1.31 -15.55
CA TRP A 43 7.90 -0.89 -14.40
C TRP A 43 6.76 0.02 -14.81
N PHE A 44 5.60 -0.19 -14.20
CA PHE A 44 4.45 0.69 -14.30
C PHE A 44 3.96 1.03 -12.90
N MET A 45 3.43 2.23 -12.76
CA MET A 45 2.75 2.65 -11.55
C MET A 45 1.56 3.50 -11.92
N GLY A 46 0.42 3.24 -11.29
CA GLY A 46 -0.80 3.98 -11.59
C GLY A 46 -1.86 3.79 -10.52
N ALA A 47 -2.68 4.82 -10.37
CA ALA A 47 -3.93 4.69 -9.65
C ALA A 47 -4.84 3.71 -10.40
N VAL A 48 -5.56 2.88 -9.65
CA VAL A 48 -6.56 1.99 -10.22
C VAL A 48 -7.72 2.82 -10.75
N ASN A 49 -8.12 2.55 -12.00
CA ASN A 49 -9.30 3.12 -12.62
C ASN A 49 -10.50 2.21 -12.31
N TYR A 50 -11.43 2.74 -11.54
CA TYR A 50 -12.65 2.06 -11.15
C TYR A 50 -13.73 2.32 -12.20
N LEU A 51 -14.32 1.24 -12.70
CA LEU A 51 -15.35 1.29 -13.71
C LEU A 51 -16.53 0.40 -13.32
N ASP A 52 -17.73 0.78 -13.73
CA ASP A 52 -18.87 -0.12 -13.72
C ASP A 52 -18.63 -1.30 -14.68
N ARG A 53 -19.46 -2.35 -14.52
CA ARG A 53 -19.30 -3.60 -15.27
C ARG A 53 -19.37 -3.37 -16.78
N GLN A 54 -20.30 -2.55 -17.26
CA GLN A 54 -20.50 -2.31 -18.68
C GLN A 54 -19.32 -1.53 -19.26
N SER A 55 -18.88 -0.48 -18.57
CA SER A 55 -17.71 0.30 -18.98
C SER A 55 -16.44 -0.53 -19.06
N LEU A 56 -16.24 -1.46 -18.12
CA LEU A 56 -15.09 -2.39 -18.13
C LEU A 56 -15.13 -3.31 -19.37
N PHE A 57 -16.27 -3.94 -19.66
CA PHE A 57 -16.41 -4.77 -20.86
C PHE A 57 -16.25 -3.97 -22.16
N ASN A 58 -16.84 -2.76 -22.21
CA ASN A 58 -16.70 -1.87 -23.34
C ASN A 58 -15.25 -1.47 -23.57
N TYR A 59 -14.48 -1.16 -22.51
CA TYR A 59 -13.06 -0.83 -22.62
C TYR A 59 -12.26 -1.98 -23.24
N ILE A 60 -12.44 -3.20 -22.72
CA ILE A 60 -11.72 -4.38 -23.21
C ILE A 60 -12.14 -4.71 -24.65
N GLY A 61 -13.45 -4.75 -24.92
CA GLY A 61 -14.02 -5.06 -26.23
C GLY A 61 -13.62 -4.06 -27.31
N ASN A 62 -13.67 -2.76 -27.01
CA ASN A 62 -13.24 -1.71 -27.94
C ASN A 62 -11.74 -1.77 -28.23
N THR A 63 -10.92 -2.07 -27.21
CA THR A 63 -9.46 -2.24 -27.38
C THR A 63 -9.16 -3.40 -28.32
N ILE A 64 -9.79 -4.56 -28.12
CA ILE A 64 -9.63 -5.73 -28.97
C ILE A 64 -10.16 -5.46 -30.38
N ARG A 65 -11.32 -4.82 -30.52
CA ARG A 65 -11.89 -4.47 -31.82
C ARG A 65 -10.97 -3.55 -32.64
N LYS A 66 -10.33 -2.59 -31.97
CA LYS A 66 -9.47 -1.58 -32.63
C LYS A 66 -8.08 -2.11 -32.97
N HIS A 67 -7.51 -2.99 -32.14
CA HIS A 67 -6.09 -3.37 -32.24
C HIS A 67 -5.85 -4.88 -32.39
N GLY A 68 -6.91 -5.69 -32.37
CA GLY A 68 -6.83 -7.16 -32.30
C GLY A 68 -6.32 -7.66 -30.95
N LEU A 69 -6.28 -8.99 -30.78
CA LEU A 69 -5.78 -9.61 -29.54
C LEU A 69 -4.28 -9.38 -29.30
N LYS A 70 -3.50 -9.18 -30.37
CA LYS A 70 -2.04 -8.97 -30.30
C LYS A 70 -1.64 -7.69 -29.57
N VAL A 71 -2.58 -6.76 -29.34
CA VAL A 71 -2.35 -5.54 -28.56
C VAL A 71 -1.81 -5.84 -27.16
N TYR A 72 -2.17 -6.99 -26.58
CA TYR A 72 -1.72 -7.39 -25.25
C TYR A 72 -0.32 -8.03 -25.23
N SER A 73 0.35 -8.18 -26.37
CA SER A 73 1.80 -8.38 -26.38
C SER A 73 2.55 -7.11 -25.97
N ASN A 74 1.93 -5.94 -26.10
CA ASN A 74 2.52 -4.68 -25.65
C ASN A 74 2.35 -4.50 -24.13
N PRO A 75 3.45 -4.29 -23.38
CA PRO A 75 3.41 -4.18 -21.91
C PRO A 75 2.55 -3.02 -21.42
N ASN A 76 2.42 -1.92 -22.17
CA ASN A 76 1.58 -0.78 -21.79
C ASN A 76 0.10 -1.16 -21.70
N TYR A 77 -0.41 -1.94 -22.64
CA TYR A 77 -1.81 -2.37 -22.63
C TYR A 77 -2.08 -3.39 -21.53
N ARG A 78 -1.13 -4.29 -21.25
CA ARG A 78 -1.21 -5.20 -20.10
C ARG A 78 -1.27 -4.45 -18.78
N ALA A 79 -0.37 -3.48 -18.59
CA ALA A 79 -0.37 -2.64 -17.40
C ALA A 79 -1.69 -1.87 -17.24
N ARG A 80 -2.21 -1.27 -18.33
CA ARG A 80 -3.50 -0.56 -18.30
C ARG A 80 -4.66 -1.46 -17.91
N LEU A 81 -4.73 -2.70 -18.44
CA LEU A 81 -5.75 -3.67 -18.03
C LEU A 81 -5.63 -4.02 -16.53
N LEU A 82 -4.42 -4.24 -16.05
CA LEU A 82 -4.14 -4.52 -14.64
C LEU A 82 -4.35 -3.31 -13.74
N LEU A 83 -4.67 -2.13 -14.28
CA LEU A 83 -5.11 -0.97 -13.52
C LEU A 83 -6.63 -0.80 -13.52
N LEU A 84 -7.40 -1.71 -14.11
CA LEU A 84 -8.86 -1.68 -14.05
C LEU A 84 -9.37 -2.48 -12.85
N LYS A 85 -10.40 -1.95 -12.18
CA LYS A 85 -11.13 -2.65 -11.12
C LYS A 85 -12.60 -2.25 -11.17
N ARG A 86 -13.47 -3.08 -10.58
CA ARG A 86 -14.91 -2.79 -10.52
C ARG A 86 -15.17 -1.66 -9.51
N GLU A 87 -16.12 -0.79 -9.84
CA GLU A 87 -16.58 0.35 -9.03
C GLU A 87 -16.82 0.02 -7.55
N VAL A 88 -17.35 -1.17 -7.24
CA VAL A 88 -17.64 -1.60 -5.86
C VAL A 88 -16.41 -1.62 -4.93
N PHE A 89 -15.21 -1.63 -5.51
CA PHE A 89 -13.93 -1.60 -4.78
C PHE A 89 -13.29 -0.20 -4.74
N SER A 90 -13.97 0.86 -5.20
CA SER A 90 -13.41 2.22 -5.27
C SER A 90 -13.01 2.77 -3.90
N HIS A 91 -13.65 2.31 -2.83
CA HIS A 91 -13.30 2.63 -1.45
C HIS A 91 -11.86 2.25 -1.06
N GLU A 92 -11.21 1.35 -1.79
CA GLU A 92 -9.82 0.96 -1.52
C GLU A 92 -8.81 2.04 -1.93
N ASN A 93 -9.17 2.92 -2.88
CA ASN A 93 -8.29 3.97 -3.41
C ASN A 93 -6.87 3.46 -3.76
N GLU A 94 -6.84 2.29 -4.39
CA GLU A 94 -5.63 1.51 -4.68
C GLU A 94 -4.70 2.19 -5.72
N LEU A 95 -3.40 2.16 -5.45
CA LEU A 95 -2.33 2.44 -6.41
C LEU A 95 -1.51 1.16 -6.61
N ARG A 96 -1.34 0.74 -7.86
CA ARG A 96 -0.59 -0.47 -8.19
C ARG A 96 0.79 -0.12 -8.71
N VAL A 97 1.77 -0.93 -8.31
CA VAL A 97 3.09 -1.03 -8.91
C VAL A 97 3.16 -2.36 -9.63
N LEU A 98 3.50 -2.34 -10.91
CA LEU A 98 3.54 -3.52 -11.76
C LEU A 98 4.91 -3.63 -12.40
N PHE A 99 5.45 -4.84 -12.47
CA PHE A 99 6.61 -5.14 -13.29
C PHE A 99 6.19 -6.12 -14.38
N VAL A 100 6.28 -5.69 -15.64
CA VAL A 100 5.96 -6.54 -16.79
C VAL A 100 7.27 -7.04 -17.38
N GLN A 101 7.58 -8.31 -17.14
CA GLN A 101 8.79 -8.94 -17.65
C GLN A 101 8.73 -9.12 -19.17
N SER A 102 9.86 -8.91 -19.84
CA SER A 102 9.99 -9.08 -21.29
C SER A 102 10.15 -10.55 -21.70
N GLU A 103 10.77 -11.36 -20.83
CA GLU A 103 11.04 -12.78 -21.07
C GLU A 103 10.45 -13.64 -19.95
N ILE A 104 9.96 -14.83 -20.29
CA ILE A 104 9.47 -15.80 -19.30
C ILE A 104 10.69 -16.52 -18.70
N GLN A 105 11.32 -15.93 -17.69
CA GLN A 105 12.28 -16.68 -16.86
C GLN A 105 11.52 -17.54 -15.85
N SER A 106 12.11 -18.68 -15.47
CA SER A 106 11.54 -19.55 -14.43
C SER A 106 11.28 -18.73 -13.17
N THR A 107 10.01 -18.68 -12.80
CA THR A 107 9.43 -17.76 -11.83
C THR A 107 10.17 -17.82 -10.50
N ARG A 108 10.92 -16.78 -10.15
CA ARG A 108 11.05 -16.44 -8.73
C ARG A 108 9.63 -16.09 -8.26
N SER A 109 9.16 -16.74 -7.20
CA SER A 109 7.84 -16.46 -6.63
C SER A 109 7.72 -15.04 -6.08
N LEU A 110 8.85 -14.38 -5.81
CA LEU A 110 8.94 -13.04 -5.25
C LEU A 110 10.04 -12.23 -5.93
N LEU A 111 9.69 -11.01 -6.36
CA LEU A 111 10.65 -9.98 -6.77
C LEU A 111 11.02 -9.14 -5.55
N GLN A 112 12.22 -9.37 -5.01
CA GLN A 112 12.76 -8.57 -3.92
C GLN A 112 13.47 -7.33 -4.48
N VAL A 113 13.08 -6.16 -3.98
CA VAL A 113 13.73 -4.89 -4.29
C VAL A 113 14.20 -4.27 -2.98
N GLN A 114 15.51 -4.01 -2.89
CA GLN A 114 16.06 -3.30 -1.75
C GLN A 114 15.63 -1.84 -1.81
N ILE A 115 15.17 -1.28 -0.69
CA ILE A 115 14.80 0.13 -0.59
C ILE A 115 15.53 0.75 0.59
N GLU A 116 15.99 1.99 0.42
CA GLU A 116 16.55 2.78 1.52
C GLU A 116 15.43 3.60 2.16
N PRO A 117 14.98 3.29 3.40
CA PRO A 117 13.79 3.90 3.98
C PRO A 117 13.83 5.43 4.03
N ASN A 118 14.99 6.01 4.32
CA ASN A 118 15.17 7.47 4.40
C ASN A 118 15.06 8.18 3.04
N MET A 119 15.25 7.45 1.94
CA MET A 119 15.09 7.99 0.58
C MET A 119 13.67 7.82 0.06
N VAL A 120 12.95 6.81 0.56
CA VAL A 120 11.62 6.43 0.05
C VAL A 120 10.50 7.01 0.89
N PHE A 121 10.57 6.92 2.21
CA PHE A 121 9.46 7.26 3.10
C PHE A 121 9.61 8.65 3.69
N ASP A 122 8.52 9.42 3.65
CA ASP A 122 8.40 10.73 4.28
C ASP A 122 7.96 10.61 5.74
N GLU A 123 7.07 9.65 5.98
CA GLU A 123 6.39 9.48 7.26
C GLU A 123 6.11 8.00 7.53
N VAL A 124 6.17 7.60 8.79
CA VAL A 124 5.70 6.31 9.28
C VAL A 124 4.62 6.55 10.34
N SER A 125 3.57 5.74 10.33
CA SER A 125 2.57 5.66 11.39
C SER A 125 2.45 4.19 11.84
N PHE A 126 2.27 3.99 13.14
CA PHE A 126 2.08 2.64 13.70
C PHE A 126 0.61 2.27 13.79
N ASP A 127 0.36 0.99 14.09
CA ASP A 127 -0.99 0.44 14.26
C ASP A 127 -1.76 1.28 15.30
N PRO A 128 -2.93 1.85 14.93
CA PRO A 128 -3.68 2.74 15.82
C PRO A 128 -4.21 2.04 17.07
N ARG A 129 -4.21 0.70 17.09
CA ARG A 129 -4.69 -0.09 18.22
C ARG A 129 -3.68 -0.17 19.37
N LEU A 130 -2.41 0.17 19.11
CA LEU A 130 -1.33 0.17 20.10
C LEU A 130 -1.60 1.16 21.24
N ASP A 131 -1.30 0.72 22.46
CA ASP A 131 -1.26 1.65 23.59
C ASP A 131 -0.08 2.60 23.47
N LEU A 132 -0.17 3.75 24.15
CA LEU A 132 0.85 4.80 24.07
C LEU A 132 2.26 4.30 24.41
N PHE A 133 2.39 3.38 25.37
CA PHE A 133 3.70 2.84 25.74
C PHE A 133 4.28 1.93 24.65
N GLU A 134 3.46 1.07 24.04
CA GLU A 134 3.89 0.19 22.95
C GLU A 134 4.30 1.00 21.72
N ARG A 135 3.53 2.05 21.42
CA ARG A 135 3.85 2.98 20.34
C ARG A 135 5.21 3.62 20.55
N LYS A 136 5.48 4.16 21.75
CA LYS A 136 6.79 4.75 22.09
C LYS A 136 7.93 3.74 21.93
N GLU A 137 7.73 2.49 22.34
CA GLU A 137 8.71 1.43 22.10
C GLU A 137 9.00 1.24 20.59
N ARG A 138 7.98 1.26 19.73
CA ARG A 138 8.17 1.17 18.27
C ARG A 138 8.84 2.41 17.68
N GLU A 139 8.48 3.60 18.17
CA GLU A 139 9.14 4.86 17.81
C GLU A 139 10.64 4.80 18.10
N ASP A 140 11.01 4.37 19.30
CA ASP A 140 12.42 4.24 19.71
C ASP A 140 13.16 3.24 18.82
N VAL A 141 12.54 2.11 18.46
CA VAL A 141 13.13 1.12 17.54
C VAL A 141 13.38 1.75 16.17
N VAL A 142 12.39 2.42 15.58
CA VAL A 142 12.52 3.05 14.26
C VAL A 142 13.58 4.17 14.27
N ARG A 143 13.68 4.93 15.36
CA ARG A 143 14.73 5.95 15.53
C ARG A 143 16.11 5.33 15.69
N LYS A 144 16.26 4.26 16.48
CA LYS A 144 17.52 3.51 16.63
C LYS A 144 18.01 2.89 15.32
N LEU A 145 17.08 2.53 14.43
CA LEU A 145 17.38 2.06 13.07
C LEU A 145 17.79 3.20 12.11
N GLY A 146 17.80 4.46 12.58
CA GLY A 146 18.29 5.61 11.81
C GLY A 146 17.24 6.25 10.89
N PHE A 147 15.95 6.04 11.14
CA PHE A 147 14.90 6.71 10.36
C PHE A 147 14.79 8.19 10.74
N LEU A 148 14.99 9.06 9.75
CA LEU A 148 15.00 10.52 9.89
C LEU A 148 13.66 11.16 9.56
N GLY A 149 12.74 10.43 8.91
CA GLY A 149 11.43 10.94 8.53
C GLY A 149 10.51 11.22 9.71
N SER A 150 9.33 11.74 9.40
CA SER A 150 8.32 12.05 10.41
C SER A 150 7.71 10.78 10.96
N ILE A 151 7.41 10.76 12.25
CA ILE A 151 6.55 9.72 12.82
C ILE A 151 5.23 10.39 13.16
N ASN A 152 4.17 9.94 12.51
CA ASN A 152 2.84 10.50 12.69
C ASN A 152 2.00 9.64 13.62
N ASN A 153 1.52 10.30 14.66
CA ASN A 153 0.60 9.78 15.63
C ASN A 153 -0.80 10.21 15.23
N ASN A 154 -1.45 9.39 14.41
CA ASN A 154 -2.84 9.62 14.02
C ASN A 154 -3.75 9.51 15.27
N ASP A 155 -4.01 10.64 15.91
CA ASP A 155 -4.89 10.73 17.09
C ASP A 155 -6.38 10.59 16.77
N LEU A 156 -6.74 10.36 15.49
CA LEU A 156 -8.11 10.08 15.05
C LEU A 156 -8.78 8.91 15.79
N TYR A 157 -8.00 8.01 16.40
CA TYR A 157 -8.49 6.88 17.20
C TYR A 157 -8.52 7.14 18.71
N GLN A 158 -8.09 8.32 19.19
CA GLN A 158 -8.38 8.75 20.55
C GLN A 158 -9.87 9.05 20.63
N ARG A 159 -10.67 8.04 20.97
CA ARG A 159 -12.11 8.20 21.22
C ARG A 159 -12.28 9.26 22.30
N VAL A 160 -12.76 10.44 21.92
CA VAL A 160 -13.45 11.33 22.86
C VAL A 160 -14.70 10.58 23.30
N LEU A 161 -14.67 9.99 24.50
CA LEU A 161 -15.87 9.45 25.12
C LEU A 161 -16.73 10.66 25.54
N LEU A 162 -17.76 10.95 24.75
CA LEU A 162 -18.81 11.88 25.18
C LEU A 162 -19.61 11.19 26.29
N GLN A 163 -19.31 11.54 27.54
CA GLN A 163 -20.13 11.14 28.68
C GLN A 163 -21.35 12.05 28.72
N ILE A 164 -22.50 11.53 28.30
CA ILE A 164 -23.79 12.21 28.42
C ILE A 164 -24.40 11.76 29.75
N SER A 165 -24.41 12.66 30.73
CA SER A 165 -25.19 12.49 31.96
C SER A 165 -26.65 12.84 31.64
N ILE A 166 -27.56 11.87 31.73
CA ILE A 166 -29.00 12.14 31.67
C ILE A 166 -29.48 12.29 33.10
N ASP A 167 -29.73 13.53 33.52
CA ASP A 167 -30.41 13.78 34.77
C ASP A 167 -31.90 13.41 34.62
N LYS A 168 -32.41 12.62 35.56
CA LYS A 168 -33.83 12.28 35.62
C LYS A 168 -34.61 13.56 35.93
N LEU A 169 -35.48 13.96 35.00
CA LEU A 169 -36.52 14.94 35.27
C LEU A 169 -37.43 14.40 36.38
N SER A 170 -37.59 15.22 37.42
CA SER A 170 -38.42 14.95 38.61
C SER A 170 -39.90 15.14 38.32
#